data_AF-A0A0J6TCM2-F1
#
_entry.id   AF-A0A0J6TCM2-F1
#
_cell.length_a   1.000
_cell.length_b   1.000
_cell.length_c   1.000
_cell.angle_alpha   90.00
_cell.angle_beta   90.00
_cell.angle_gamma   90.00
#
_symmetry.space_group_name_H-M   'P 1'
#
loop_
_entity.id
_entity.type
_entity.pdbx_description
1 polymer ?
#
loop_
_entity_poly.entity_id
_entity_poly.type
_entity_poly.pdbx_seq_one_letter_code
_entity_poly.pdbx_strand_id
1 'polypeptide(L)'
;MTDTPPDRLSTDPRSPFHDAALLERGVGVRFKGVEKTNVEEYCVSEGWVRLAAGNARDRFGNPMTVKLKGPVEPYFRSAEAGATDAG
;
A
#
# COMPACT_ATOMS: atom_id res chain seq x y z
N MET A 1 15.02 -13.25 7.06
CA MET A 1 14.16 -12.10 6.70
C MET A 1 13.21 -12.61 5.64
N THR A 2 11.91 -12.58 5.90
CA THR A 2 10.94 -13.01 4.89
C THR A 2 10.86 -11.91 3.84
N ASP A 3 11.07 -12.25 2.58
CA ASP A 3 10.92 -11.34 1.43
C ASP A 3 9.46 -11.16 1.00
N THR A 4 8.52 -11.51 1.89
CA THR A 4 7.08 -11.39 1.67
C THR A 4 6.49 -10.37 2.64
N PRO A 5 5.76 -9.36 2.15
CA PRO A 5 5.02 -8.44 3.00
C PRO A 5 3.97 -9.14 3.87
N PRO A 6 3.53 -8.53 4.98
CA PRO A 6 2.52 -9.11 5.86
C PRO A 6 1.16 -9.20 5.17
N ASP A 7 0.26 -10.00 5.74
CA ASP A 7 -1.13 -10.16 5.25
C ASP A 7 -1.91 -8.84 5.21
N ARG A 8 -1.65 -7.96 6.17
CA ARG A 8 -2.29 -6.66 6.31
C ARG A 8 -1.27 -5.61 6.73
N LEU A 9 -1.27 -4.47 6.06
CA LEU A 9 -0.41 -3.33 6.36
C LEU A 9 -1.17 -2.03 6.09
N SER A 10 -0.99 -1.05 6.97
CA SER A 10 -1.57 0.29 6.83
C SER A 10 -0.51 1.38 6.97
N THR A 11 -0.65 2.42 6.14
CA THR A 11 0.15 3.65 6.22
C THR A 11 -0.27 4.54 7.39
N ASP A 12 -1.48 4.38 7.92
CA ASP A 12 -2.01 5.19 9.03
C ASP A 12 -1.39 4.74 10.37
N PRO A 13 -0.61 5.58 11.08
CA PRO A 13 0.00 5.24 12.35
C PRO A 13 -0.98 4.89 13.47
N ARG A 14 -2.26 5.22 13.30
CA ARG A 14 -3.33 4.90 14.26
C ARG A 14 -3.89 3.49 14.06
N SER A 15 -3.57 2.83 12.95
CA SER A 15 -4.01 1.47 12.66
C SER A 15 -3.19 0.46 13.48
N PRO A 16 -3.80 -0.60 14.03
CA PRO A 16 -3.06 -1.70 14.67
C PRO A 16 -2.20 -2.50 13.66
N PHE A 17 -2.39 -2.27 12.36
CA PHE A 17 -1.62 -2.90 11.28
C PHE A 17 -0.57 -1.95 10.68
N HIS A 18 -0.19 -0.91 11.42
CA HIS A 18 0.90 -0.02 11.03
C HIS A 18 2.26 -0.60 11.43
N ASP A 19 3.20 -0.60 10.50
CA ASP A 19 4.60 -0.98 10.75
C ASP A 19 5.52 -0.06 9.95
N ALA A 20 6.18 0.86 10.66
CA ALA A 20 7.07 1.85 10.06
C ALA A 20 8.27 1.21 9.35
N ALA A 21 8.85 0.14 9.90
CA ALA A 21 10.03 -0.50 9.32
C ALA A 21 9.71 -1.18 7.99
N LEU A 22 8.52 -1.78 7.88
CA LEU A 22 8.04 -2.35 6.62
C LEU A 22 7.70 -1.29 5.58
N LEU A 23 7.11 -0.17 6.01
CA LEU A 23 6.81 0.96 5.13
C LEU A 23 8.09 1.62 4.61
N GLU A 24 9.10 1.80 5.47
CA GLU A 24 10.43 2.32 5.11
C GLU A 24 11.16 1.40 4.12
N ARG A 25 11.04 0.08 4.27
CA ARG A 25 11.54 -0.89 3.29
C ARG A 25 10.92 -0.71 1.90
N GLY A 26 9.72 -0.13 1.83
CA GLY A 26 8.99 0.12 0.61
C GLY A 26 8.12 -1.07 0.20
N VAL A 27 6.80 -0.86 0.18
CA VAL A 27 5.81 -1.86 -0.23
C VAL A 27 5.05 -1.37 -1.47
N GLY A 28 4.94 -2.24 -2.48
CA GLY A 28 4.04 -2.08 -3.61
C GLY A 28 2.89 -3.08 -3.53
N VAL A 29 1.76 -2.77 -4.18
CA VAL A 29 0.60 -3.66 -4.23
C VAL A 29 0.09 -3.75 -5.66
N ARG A 30 -0.09 -4.97 -6.17
CA ARG A 30 -0.90 -5.23 -7.36
C ARG A 30 -2.30 -5.61 -6.91
N PHE A 31 -3.31 -4.87 -7.37
CA PHE A 31 -4.71 -5.13 -7.10
C PHE A 31 -5.41 -5.49 -8.39
N LYS A 32 -6.00 -6.70 -8.45
CA LYS A 32 -6.58 -7.26 -9.69
C LYS A 32 -5.59 -7.22 -10.87
N GLY A 33 -4.32 -7.55 -10.62
CA GLY A 33 -3.25 -7.50 -11.63
C GLY A 33 -2.75 -6.10 -12.01
N VAL A 34 -3.31 -5.03 -11.44
CA VAL A 34 -2.91 -3.65 -11.73
C VAL A 34 -2.11 -3.08 -10.57
N GLU A 35 -0.94 -2.51 -10.86
CA GLU A 35 -0.14 -1.84 -9.84
C GLU A 35 -0.87 -0.61 -9.26
N LYS A 36 -0.86 -0.51 -7.93
CA LYS A 36 -1.43 0.60 -7.17
C LYS A 36 -0.35 1.25 -6.32
N THR A 37 -0.23 2.56 -6.46
CA THR A 37 0.76 3.39 -5.76
C THR A 37 0.14 4.24 -4.65
N ASN A 38 -1.19 4.31 -4.60
CA ASN A 38 -1.98 5.12 -3.67
C ASN A 38 -2.74 4.24 -2.65
N VAL A 39 -2.14 3.14 -2.21
CA VAL A 39 -2.73 2.23 -1.21
C VAL A 39 -2.46 2.75 0.19
N GLU A 40 -3.52 3.03 0.94
CA GLU A 40 -3.44 3.42 2.35
C GLU A 40 -3.49 2.19 3.28
N GLU A 41 -4.19 1.14 2.86
CA GLU A 41 -4.23 -0.13 3.58
C GLU A 41 -4.59 -1.27 2.63
N TYR A 42 -4.10 -2.47 2.89
CA TYR A 42 -4.55 -3.68 2.21
C TYR A 42 -4.74 -4.83 3.19
N CYS A 43 -5.55 -5.82 2.83
CA CYS A 43 -5.65 -7.10 3.52
C CYS A 43 -5.78 -8.22 2.47
N VAL A 44 -4.79 -9.12 2.45
CA VAL A 44 -4.69 -10.21 1.48
C VAL A 44 -5.72 -11.29 1.79
N SER A 45 -5.77 -11.77 3.04
CA SER A 45 -6.72 -12.79 3.49
C SER A 45 -8.19 -12.40 3.26
N GLU A 46 -8.55 -11.13 3.51
CA GLU A 46 -9.89 -10.62 3.25
C GLU A 46 -10.10 -10.11 1.81
N GLY A 47 -9.04 -10.05 0.99
CA GLY A 47 -9.10 -9.67 -0.41
C GLY A 47 -9.59 -8.24 -0.67
N TRP A 48 -8.98 -7.24 -0.05
CA TRP A 48 -9.32 -5.83 -0.31
C TRP A 48 -8.16 -4.85 -0.16
N VAL A 49 -8.31 -3.70 -0.82
CA VAL A 49 -7.44 -2.52 -0.67
C VAL A 49 -8.27 -1.29 -0.31
N ARG A 50 -7.71 -0.38 0.48
CA ARG A 50 -8.18 0.98 0.69
C ARG A 50 -7.23 1.90 -0.06
N LEU A 51 -7.76 2.62 -1.04
CA LEU A 51 -7.00 3.54 -1.89
C LEU A 51 -7.35 4.98 -1.55
N ALA A 52 -6.38 5.89 -1.60
CA ALA A 52 -6.65 7.32 -1.60
C ALA A 52 -7.34 7.73 -2.91
N ALA A 53 -8.49 8.39 -2.81
CA ALA A 53 -9.29 8.87 -3.93
C ALA A 53 -8.80 10.26 -4.37
N GLY A 54 -7.69 10.27 -5.10
CA GLY A 54 -7.06 11.52 -5.56
C GLY A 54 -6.54 12.37 -4.40
N ASN A 55 -6.50 13.69 -4.60
CA ASN A 55 -5.97 14.65 -3.62
C ASN A 55 -7.04 15.18 -2.63
N ALA A 56 -8.26 14.65 -2.70
CA ALA A 56 -9.36 15.10 -1.85
C ALA A 56 -9.11 14.71 -0.39
N ARG A 57 -9.41 15.63 0.53
CA ARG A 57 -9.29 15.44 1.98
C ARG A 57 -10.64 15.64 2.66
N ASP A 58 -10.88 14.93 3.75
CA ASP A 58 -12.03 15.15 4.61
C ASP A 58 -11.88 16.44 5.45
N ARG A 59 -12.88 16.77 6.26
CA ARG A 59 -12.86 17.96 7.14
C ARG A 59 -11.76 17.96 8.21
N PHE A 60 -11.13 16.81 8.44
CA PHE A 60 -10.03 16.63 9.39
C PHE A 60 -8.68 16.56 8.69
N GLY A 61 -8.63 16.73 7.36
CA GLY A 61 -7.41 16.68 6.57
C GLY A 61 -6.95 15.26 6.19
N ASN A 62 -7.71 14.21 6.52
CA ASN A 62 -7.35 12.86 6.10
C ASN A 62 -7.66 12.68 4.60
N PRO A 63 -6.87 11.89 3.86
CA PRO A 63 -7.22 11.50 2.50
C PRO A 63 -8.61 10.88 2.46
N MET A 64 -9.42 11.28 1.48
CA MET A 64 -10.62 10.52 1.16
C MET A 64 -10.20 9.18 0.60
N THR A 65 -10.83 8.10 1.06
CA THR A 65 -10.45 6.75 0.62
C THR A 65 -11.62 5.96 0.09
N VAL A 66 -11.32 5.02 -0.81
CA VAL A 66 -12.26 4.03 -1.33
C VAL A 66 -11.76 2.63 -1.03
N LYS A 67 -12.64 1.77 -0.51
CA LYS A 67 -12.35 0.35 -0.29
C LYS A 67 -12.81 -0.46 -1.50
N LEU A 68 -11.88 -1.19 -2.13
CA LEU A 68 -12.16 -2.06 -3.27
C LEU A 68 -11.85 -3.52 -2.90
N LYS A 69 -12.73 -4.44 -3.30
CA LYS A 69 -12.55 -5.89 -3.09
C LYS A 69 -12.03 -6.58 -4.34
N GLY A 70 -11.13 -7.55 -4.15
CA GLY A 70 -10.51 -8.35 -5.20
C GLY A 70 -9.13 -8.89 -4.79
N PRO A 71 -8.47 -9.67 -5.67
CA PRO A 71 -7.11 -10.16 -5.43
C PRO A 71 -6.13 -9.03 -5.09
N VAL A 72 -5.33 -9.27 -4.04
CA VAL A 72 -4.34 -8.34 -3.50
C VAL A 72 -3.00 -9.07 -3.45
N GLU A 73 -2.00 -8.51 -4.12
CA GLU A 73 -0.66 -9.08 -4.22
C GLU A 73 0.36 -8.03 -3.77
N PRO A 74 0.71 -7.99 -2.47
CA PRO A 74 1.74 -7.09 -1.98
C PRO A 74 3.14 -7.65 -2.27
N TYR A 75 4.09 -6.76 -2.53
CA TYR A 75 5.49 -7.11 -2.74
C TYR A 75 6.41 -6.01 -2.14
N PHE A 76 7.61 -6.38 -1.70
CA PHE A 76 8.62 -5.39 -1.32
C PHE A 76 9.27 -4.81 -2.59
N ARG A 77 9.39 -3.49 -2.63
CA ARG A 77 10.11 -2.82 -3.72
C ARG A 77 11.60 -3.08 -3.49
N SER A 78 12.27 -3.71 -4.46
CA SER A 78 13.72 -3.82 -4.43
C SER A 78 14.32 -2.43 -4.72
N ALA A 79 15.39 -2.07 -4.02
CA ALA A 79 16.04 -0.76 -4.11
C ALA A 79 16.52 -0.39 -5.54
N GLU A 80 16.54 -1.34 -6.47
CA GLU A 80 17.01 -1.15 -7.83
C GLU A 80 15.97 -0.54 -8.79
N ALA A 81 14.68 -0.48 -8.42
CA ALA A 81 13.63 0.01 -9.33
C ALA A 81 13.55 1.56 -9.43
N GLY A 82 14.36 2.30 -8.69
CA GLY A 82 14.36 3.77 -8.68
C GLY A 82 15.58 4.44 -9.34
N ALA A 83 16.52 3.67 -9.89
CA ALA A 83 17.81 4.19 -10.39
C ALA A 83 18.10 3.82 -11.85
N THR A 84 17.07 3.75 -12.70
CA THR A 84 17.27 3.67 -14.15
C THR A 84 16.22 4.50 -14.86
N ASP A 85 16.41 5.81 -14.82
CA ASP A 85 16.21 6.65 -15.99
C ASP A 85 17.31 7.71 -15.98
N ALA A 86 18.32 7.47 -16.82
CA ALA A 86 19.49 8.28 -17.07
C ALA A 86 19.39 8.74 -18.53
N GLY A 87 19.78 10.00 -18.81
CA GLY A 87 19.90 10.51 -20.18
C GLY A 87 19.91 12.02 -20.26
#